data_AF-A0A2N2DXV6-F1
#
_entry.id   AF-A0A2N2DXV6-F1
#
_cell.length_a   1.000
_cell.length_b   1.000
_cell.length_c   1.000
_cell.angle_alpha   90.00
_cell.angle_beta   90.00
_cell.angle_gamma   90.00
#
_symmetry.space_group_name_H-M   'P 1'
#
loop_
_entity.id
_entity.type
_entity.pdbx_description
1 polymer ?
#
loop_
_entity_poly.entity_id
_entity_poly.type
_entity_poly.pdbx_seq_one_letter_code
_entity_poly.pdbx_strand_id
1 'polypeptide(L)' 'MSTLMNHKSLQFHLESGDYFGTLATTLDLLRQDLFTNEEGKSFLEQKVKELEYLQNKYKINKK' A
#
# COMPACT_ATOMS: atom_id res chain seq x y z
N MET A 1 -19.60 0.07 6.31
CA MET A 1 -18.62 0.47 7.34
C MET A 1 -17.26 0.49 6.67
N SER A 2 -16.41 1.51 6.89
CA SER A 2 -14.94 1.55 6.59
C SER A 2 -14.50 2.71 5.69
N THR A 3 -14.51 3.92 6.23
CA THR A 3 -13.69 5.04 5.70
C THR A 3 -12.72 5.57 6.77
N LEU A 4 -12.99 5.27 8.05
CA LEU A 4 -12.17 5.70 9.20
C LEU A 4 -10.94 4.81 9.47
N MET A 5 -10.90 3.57 8.95
CA MET A 5 -9.76 2.65 9.15
C MET A 5 -8.54 3.00 8.28
N ASN A 6 -8.72 3.71 7.17
CA ASN A 6 -7.68 3.87 6.14
C ASN A 6 -6.69 5.02 6.37
N HIS A 7 -7.08 6.10 7.05
CA HIS A 7 -6.16 7.21 7.31
C HIS A 7 -5.18 6.92 8.46
N LYS A 8 -5.64 6.21 9.49
CA LYS A 8 -4.80 5.87 10.64
C LYS A 8 -3.70 4.88 10.28
N SER A 9 -3.97 3.90 9.42
CA SER A 9 -2.95 2.96 8.93
C SER A 9 -1.91 3.67 8.07
N LEU A 10 -2.33 4.58 7.20
CA LEU A 10 -1.42 5.34 6.33
C LEU A 10 -0.49 6.25 7.15
N GLN A 11 -1.01 6.90 8.20
CA GLN A 11 -0.20 7.69 9.12
C GLN A 11 0.82 6.82 9.89
N PHE A 12 0.42 5.62 10.33
CA PHE A 12 1.32 4.68 11.01
C PHE A 12 2.52 4.28 10.12
N HIS A 13 2.27 3.91 8.85
CA HIS A 13 3.35 3.53 7.94
C HIS A 13 4.31 4.70 7.62
N LEU A 14 3.80 5.93 7.54
CA LEU A 14 4.61 7.13 7.35
C LEU A 14 5.53 7.40 8.56
N GLU A 15 5.00 7.28 9.77
CA GLU A 15 5.77 7.51 11.01
C GLU A 15 6.81 6.42 11.28
N SER A 16 6.56 5.18 10.84
CA SER A 16 7.50 4.06 11.00
C SER A 16 8.62 4.01 9.96
N GLY A 17 8.68 4.97 9.02
CA GLY A 17 9.62 4.92 7.89
C GLY A 17 9.34 3.75 6.95
N ASP A 18 8.10 3.28 6.92
CA ASP A 18 7.62 2.15 6.14
C ASP A 18 7.21 2.63 4.74
N TYR A 19 8.23 2.83 3.92
CA TYR A 19 8.08 3.42 2.60
C TYR A 19 7.24 2.54 1.67
N PHE A 20 7.52 1.23 1.64
CA PHE A 20 6.81 0.32 0.74
C PHE A 20 5.41 -0.01 1.26
N GLY A 21 5.19 -0.10 2.58
CA GLY A 21 3.86 -0.27 3.18
C GLY A 21 2.96 0.95 2.99
N THR A 22 3.52 2.17 3.02
CA THR A 22 2.78 3.38 2.66
C THR A 22 2.34 3.35 1.19
N LEU A 23 3.23 2.96 0.28
CA LEU A 23 2.91 2.79 -1.15
C LEU A 23 1.86 1.70 -1.38
N ALA A 24 1.99 0.56 -0.70
CA ALA A 24 1.05 -0.55 -0.76
C ALA A 24 -0.36 -0.11 -0.35
N THR A 25 -0.46 0.61 0.78
CA THR A 25 -1.73 1.15 1.28
C THR A 25 -2.33 2.16 0.30
N THR A 26 -1.51 3.05 -0.27
CA THR A 26 -1.99 4.04 -1.26
C THR A 26 -2.52 3.37 -2.53
N LEU A 27 -1.83 2.35 -3.02
CA LEU A 27 -2.27 1.58 -4.18
C LEU A 27 -3.55 0.77 -3.91
N ASP A 28 -3.70 0.23 -2.71
CA ASP A 28 -4.93 -0.48 -2.34
C ASP A 28 -6.15 0.47 -2.24
N LEU A 29 -5.94 1.71 -1.77
CA LEU A 29 -6.97 2.76 -1.82
C LEU A 29 -7.37 3.09 -3.26
N LEU A 30 -6.39 3.28 -4.14
CA LEU A 30 -6.64 3.53 -5.56
C LEU A 30 -7.36 2.35 -6.23
N ARG A 31 -7.04 1.11 -5.84
CA ARG A 31 -7.73 -0.10 -6.30
C ARG A 31 -9.21 -0.07 -5.92
N GLN A 32 -9.53 0.35 -4.70
CA GLN A 32 -10.91 0.42 -4.20
C GLN A 32 -11.73 1.52 -4.87
N ASP A 33 -11.11 2.66 -5.21
CA ASP A 33 -11.82 3.84 -5.72
C ASP A 33 -11.85 3.98 -7.25
N LEU A 34 -10.87 3.48 -7.99
CA LEU A 34 -10.70 3.79 -9.43
C LEU A 34 -10.98 2.63 -10.40
N PHE A 35 -10.95 1.38 -9.95
CA PHE A 35 -11.00 0.23 -10.85
C PHE A 35 -12.32 -0.53 -10.78
N THR A 36 -13.09 -0.47 -11.87
CA THR A 36 -14.24 -1.34 -12.13
C THR A 36 -13.88 -2.55 -13.01
N ASN A 37 -12.68 -2.60 -13.60
CA ASN A 37 -12.22 -3.76 -14.37
C ASN A 37 -11.36 -4.72 -13.52
N GLU A 38 -11.52 -6.03 -13.77
CA GLU A 38 -10.86 -7.09 -13.00
C GLU A 38 -9.34 -7.18 -13.27
N GLU A 39 -8.89 -6.84 -14.48
CA GLU A 39 -7.47 -6.88 -14.84
C GLU A 39 -6.64 -5.83 -14.08
N GLY A 40 -7.10 -4.59 -14.01
CA GLY A 40 -6.43 -3.51 -13.27
C GLY A 40 -6.42 -3.77 -11.77
N LYS A 41 -7.52 -4.33 -11.25
CA LYS A 41 -7.62 -4.75 -9.84
C LYS A 41 -6.62 -5.84 -9.48
N SER A 42 -6.47 -6.85 -10.34
CA SER A 42 -5.52 -7.95 -10.16
C SER A 42 -4.07 -7.48 -10.25
N PHE A 43 -3.77 -6.60 -11.21
CA PHE A 43 -2.44 -5.99 -11.34
C PHE A 43 -2.05 -5.21 -10.07
N LEU A 44 -2.96 -4.37 -9.55
CA LEU A 44 -2.70 -3.60 -8.33
C LEU A 44 -2.54 -4.49 -7.10
N GLU A 45 -3.34 -5.55 -6.96
CA GLU A 45 -3.18 -6.50 -5.87
C GLU A 45 -1.80 -7.20 -5.91
N GLN A 46 -1.32 -7.56 -7.11
CA GLN A 46 0.02 -8.09 -7.26
C GLN A 46 1.09 -7.08 -6.84
N LYS A 47 0.93 -5.80 -7.18
CA LYS A 47 1.87 -4.74 -6.78
C LYS A 47 1.86 -4.47 -5.27
N VAL A 48 0.70 -4.53 -4.62
CA VAL A 48 0.60 -4.46 -3.15
C VAL A 48 1.42 -5.57 -2.50
N LYS A 49 1.26 -6.82 -2.95
CA LYS A 49 2.03 -7.98 -2.42
C LYS A 49 3.53 -7.85 -2.63
N GLU A 50 3.96 -7.35 -3.79
CA GLU A 50 5.38 -7.10 -4.07
C GLU A 50 5.97 -6.05 -3.12
N LEU A 51 5.23 -4.97 -2.85
CA LEU A 51 5.66 -3.91 -1.95
C LEU A 51 5.74 -4.37 -0.49
N GLU A 52 4.76 -5.14 -0.01
CA GLU A 52 4.82 -5.77 1.32
C GLU A 52 6.01 -6.71 1.45
N TYR A 53 6.31 -7.48 0.40
CA TYR A 53 7.51 -8.32 0.37
C TYR A 53 8.79 -7.48 0.48
N LEU A 54 8.88 -6.38 -0.28
CA LEU A 54 10.03 -5.49 -0.25
C LEU A 54 10.21 -4.86 1.14
N GLN A 55 9.13 -4.40 1.76
CA GLN A 55 9.16 -3.85 3.11
C GLN A 55 9.71 -4.84 4.14
N ASN A 56 9.24 -6.09 4.07
CA ASN A 56 9.63 -7.13 5.01
C ASN A 56 11.08 -7.60 4.84
N LYS A 57 11.66 -7.45 3.65
CA LYS A 57 12.98 -7.99 3.31
C LYS A 57 14.08 -6.94 3.18
N TYR A 58 13.72 -5.68 2.94
CA TYR A 58 14.67 -4.62 2.64
C TYR A 58 14.38 -3.38 3.48
N LYS A 59 15.44 -2.78 4.03
CA LYS A 59 15.37 -1.45 4.67
C LYS A 59 15.98 -0.42 3.73
N ILE A 60 15.24 0.65 3.44
CA ILE A 60 15.77 1.79 2.71
C ILE A 60 16.65 2.61 3.67
N ASN A 61 17.96 2.46 3.56
CA ASN A 61 18.90 3.35 4.25
C ASN A 61 19.17 4.56 3.37
N LYS A 62 18.73 5.75 3.80
CA LYS A 62 19.19 7.01 3.21
C LYS A 62 20.67 7.19 3.58
N LYS A 63 21.51 7.40 2.58
CA LYS A 63 22.89 7.88 2.76
C LYS A 63 22.92 9.35 3.12
#